data_AF-A0A7C0Z5E7-F1
#
_entry.id   AF-A0A7C0Z5E7-F1
#
_cell.length_a   1.000
_cell.length_b   1.000
_cell.length_c   1.000
_cell.angle_alpha   90.00
_cell.angle_beta   90.00
_cell.angle_gamma   90.00
#
_symmetry.space_group_name_H-M   'P 1'
#
loop_
_entity.id
_entity.type
_entity.pdbx_description
1 polymer ?
#
loop_
_entity_poly.entity_id
_entity_poly.type
_entity_poly.pdbx_seq_one_letter_code
_entity_poly.pdbx_strand_id
1 'polypeptide(L)'
;MRRRGQMRIIEALIACSLILLCHYFLSSSINIVSREDEPELHFLARNLMEVIGGEENLQLIVMGESSSEALSELVKTMLPPGVFYNITIYSLTSGEMLGNASNISGGEFKARSSTSLEGVYTFSYPIVLERKIPIDVVLVIDRSGSMRWRIPGDEYSKMHYAKEAAC
;
A
#
# COMPACT_ATOMS: atom_id res chain seq x y z
N MET A 1 -67.93 40.01 20.99
CA MET A 1 -67.46 38.95 20.05
C MET A 1 -66.01 39.11 19.55
N ARG A 2 -65.27 40.17 19.91
CA ARG A 2 -63.93 40.46 19.35
C ARG A 2 -62.75 39.61 19.89
N ARG A 3 -62.87 39.04 21.10
CA ARG A 3 -61.80 38.27 21.77
C ARG A 3 -61.63 36.83 21.28
N ARG A 4 -62.70 36.18 20.78
CA ARG A 4 -62.63 34.78 20.28
C ARG A 4 -61.89 34.66 18.95
N GLY A 5 -61.99 35.67 18.07
CA GLY A 5 -61.27 35.69 16.80
C GLY A 5 -59.76 35.94 16.99
N GLN A 6 -59.41 36.85 17.91
CA GLN A 6 -58.01 37.14 18.25
C GLN A 6 -57.28 35.93 18.85
N MET A 7 -57.96 35.12 19.66
CA MET A 7 -57.40 33.90 20.23
C MET A 7 -57.02 32.87 19.18
N ARG A 8 -57.84 32.70 18.13
CA ARG A 8 -57.54 31.79 17.00
C ARG A 8 -56.34 32.26 16.17
N ILE A 9 -56.18 33.58 16.02
CA ILE A 9 -55.04 34.16 15.29
C ILE A 9 -53.75 33.94 16.07
N ILE A 10 -53.77 34.14 17.39
CA ILE A 10 -52.60 33.91 18.25
C ILE A 10 -52.21 32.43 18.27
N GLU A 11 -53.18 31.53 18.33
CA GLU A 11 -52.95 30.08 18.29
C GLU A 11 -52.30 29.63 16.98
N ALA A 12 -52.80 30.12 15.83
CA ALA A 12 -52.21 29.85 14.52
C ALA A 12 -50.77 30.40 14.42
N LEU A 13 -50.50 31.57 15.00
CA LEU A 13 -49.18 32.18 14.99
C LEU A 13 -48.18 31.38 15.84
N ILE A 14 -48.61 30.90 17.02
CA ILE A 14 -47.83 30.00 17.87
C ILE A 14 -47.55 28.68 17.14
N ALA A 15 -48.56 28.06 16.52
CA ALA A 15 -48.41 26.82 15.77
C ALA A 15 -47.41 26.97 14.60
N CYS A 16 -47.53 28.04 13.81
CA CYS A 16 -46.57 28.33 12.74
C CYS A 16 -45.15 28.57 13.27
N SER A 17 -45.00 29.29 14.39
CA SER A 17 -43.68 29.52 14.99
C SER A 17 -43.03 28.22 15.48
N LEU A 18 -43.81 27.30 16.05
CA LEU A 18 -43.32 25.98 16.47
C LEU A 18 -42.92 25.12 15.28
N ILE A 19 -43.69 25.14 14.19
CA ILE A 19 -43.35 24.39 12.97
C ILE A 19 -42.02 24.89 12.39
N LEU A 20 -41.84 26.21 12.28
CA LEU A 20 -40.59 26.80 11.78
C LEU A 20 -39.40 26.49 12.69
N LEU A 21 -39.59 26.55 14.01
CA LEU A 21 -38.54 26.29 14.98
C LEU A 21 -38.15 24.81 15.01
N CYS A 22 -39.13 23.90 14.92
CA CYS A 22 -38.88 22.47 14.74
C CYS A 22 -38.15 22.20 13.42
N HIS A 23 -38.56 22.82 12.32
CA HIS A 23 -37.90 22.62 11.02
C HIS A 23 -36.46 23.14 11.01
N TYR A 24 -36.23 24.30 11.63
CA TYR A 24 -34.89 24.86 11.82
C TYR A 24 -34.02 23.93 12.67
N PHE A 25 -34.55 23.44 13.80
CA PHE A 25 -33.82 22.52 14.66
C PHE A 25 -33.47 21.23 13.93
N LEU A 26 -34.44 20.61 13.25
CA LEU A 26 -34.26 19.38 12.47
C LEU A 26 -33.23 19.57 11.34
N SER A 27 -33.31 20.69 10.62
CA SER A 27 -32.34 21.05 9.57
C SER A 27 -30.93 21.26 10.13
N SER A 28 -30.81 21.91 11.30
CA SER A 28 -29.51 22.06 11.97
C SER A 28 -28.93 20.72 12.43
N SER A 29 -29.76 19.82 12.99
CA SER A 29 -29.32 18.51 13.45
C SER A 29 -28.89 17.61 12.31
N ILE A 30 -29.59 17.64 11.17
CA ILE A 30 -29.22 16.86 9.97
C ILE A 30 -27.86 17.32 9.41
N ASN A 31 -27.57 18.63 9.46
CA ASN A 31 -26.27 19.17 9.04
C ASN A 31 -25.12 18.82 10.01
N ILE A 32 -25.42 18.61 11.30
CA ILE A 32 -24.43 18.19 12.30
C ILE A 32 -24.11 16.69 12.15
N VAL A 33 -25.12 15.84 11.88
CA VAL A 33 -24.94 14.38 11.69
C VAL A 33 -24.21 14.05 10.38
N SER A 34 -24.31 14.89 9.36
CA SER A 34 -23.57 14.69 8.09
C SER A 34 -22.12 15.18 8.13
N ARG A 35 -21.61 15.60 9.29
CA ARG A 35 -20.28 16.19 9.48
C ARG A 35 -19.32 15.27 10.27
N GLU A 36 -19.63 13.98 10.36
CA GLU A 36 -18.80 12.96 11.03
C GLU A 36 -18.24 11.90 10.06
N ASP A 37 -17.97 12.24 8.79
CA ASP A 37 -17.20 11.37 7.86
C ASP A 37 -15.66 11.45 8.07
N GLU A 38 -15.22 12.14 9.13
CA GLU A 38 -13.79 12.32 9.49
C GLU A 38 -13.11 11.16 10.27
N PRO A 39 -13.79 10.26 11.01
CA PRO A 39 -13.11 9.18 11.74
C PRO A 39 -12.71 8.01 10.85
N GLU A 40 -13.48 7.69 9.81
CA GLU A 40 -13.25 6.48 9.01
C GLU A 40 -12.00 6.58 8.14
N LEU A 41 -11.84 7.65 7.37
CA LEU A 41 -10.70 7.81 6.46
C LEU A 41 -9.39 7.94 7.25
N HIS A 42 -9.41 8.67 8.37
CA HIS A 42 -8.26 8.83 9.24
C HIS A 42 -7.89 7.51 9.95
N PHE A 43 -8.87 6.72 10.40
CA PHE A 43 -8.63 5.38 10.96
C PHE A 43 -8.02 4.44 9.92
N LEU A 44 -8.55 4.48 8.70
CA LEU A 44 -8.11 3.65 7.59
C LEU A 44 -6.68 4.01 7.16
N ALA A 45 -6.35 5.31 7.11
CA ALA A 45 -5.01 5.79 6.85
C ALA A 45 -4.02 5.42 7.96
N ARG A 46 -4.44 5.47 9.24
CA ARG A 46 -3.61 5.05 10.38
C ARG A 46 -3.30 3.55 10.32
N ASN A 47 -4.31 2.71 10.09
CA ASN A 47 -4.10 1.27 9.99
C ASN A 47 -3.19 0.92 8.82
N LEU A 48 -3.38 1.59 7.67
CA LEU A 48 -2.51 1.40 6.52
C LEU A 48 -1.06 1.76 6.86
N MET A 49 -0.83 2.89 7.53
CA MET A 49 0.49 3.29 8.00
C MET A 49 1.12 2.25 8.95
N GLU A 50 0.34 1.73 9.90
CA GLU A 50 0.84 0.75 10.87
C GLU A 50 1.23 -0.57 10.20
N VAL A 51 0.46 -1.03 9.22
CA VAL A 51 0.82 -2.26 8.50
C VAL A 51 1.99 -2.04 7.55
N ILE A 52 2.03 -0.92 6.80
CA ILE A 52 3.20 -0.57 5.97
C ILE A 52 4.46 -0.45 6.84
N GLY A 53 4.33 0.14 8.03
CA GLY A 53 5.40 0.30 9.01
C GLY A 53 5.84 -0.98 9.71
N GLY A 54 5.16 -2.11 9.48
CA GLY A 54 5.58 -3.42 9.98
C GLY A 54 6.92 -3.84 9.38
N GLU A 55 7.81 -4.36 10.23
CA GLU A 55 9.19 -4.70 9.86
C GLU A 55 9.29 -5.60 8.62
N GLU A 56 8.44 -6.63 8.53
CA GLU A 56 8.40 -7.56 7.39
C GLU A 56 8.00 -6.85 6.08
N ASN A 57 7.01 -5.95 6.13
CA ASN A 57 6.53 -5.22 4.97
C ASN A 57 7.55 -4.18 4.50
N LEU A 58 8.20 -3.48 5.43
CA LEU A 58 9.28 -2.55 5.11
C LEU A 58 10.46 -3.28 4.48
N GLN A 59 10.84 -4.46 4.97
CA GLN A 59 11.89 -5.26 4.35
C GLN A 59 11.52 -5.68 2.92
N LEU A 60 10.28 -6.13 2.68
CA LEU A 60 9.80 -6.49 1.35
C LEU A 60 9.81 -5.28 0.39
N ILE A 61 9.37 -4.11 0.84
CA ILE A 61 9.35 -2.89 0.04
C ILE A 61 10.78 -2.41 -0.26
N VAL A 62 11.70 -2.49 0.70
CA VAL A 62 13.06 -1.95 0.54
C VAL A 62 14.00 -2.92 -0.18
N MET A 63 13.83 -4.23 -0.02
CA MET A 63 14.73 -5.25 -0.58
C MET A 63 14.21 -5.90 -1.87
N GLY A 64 12.93 -5.72 -2.21
CA GLY A 64 12.36 -6.27 -3.43
C GLY A 64 12.84 -5.56 -4.70
N GLU A 65 13.05 -6.31 -5.79
CA GLU A 65 13.39 -5.74 -7.11
C GLU A 65 12.28 -4.81 -7.66
N SER A 66 11.04 -4.95 -7.16
CA SER A 66 9.87 -4.16 -7.53
C SER A 66 9.18 -3.50 -6.32
N SER A 67 9.88 -2.63 -5.61
CA SER A 67 9.39 -1.95 -4.39
C SER A 67 8.04 -1.25 -4.55
N SER A 68 7.80 -0.60 -5.69
CA SER A 68 6.56 0.10 -6.02
C SER A 68 5.38 -0.85 -6.27
N GLU A 69 5.64 -2.01 -6.89
CA GLU A 69 4.61 -3.00 -7.19
C GLU A 69 4.12 -3.66 -5.91
N ALA A 70 5.05 -4.07 -5.04
CA ALA A 70 4.73 -4.65 -3.74
C ALA A 70 3.93 -3.68 -2.86
N LEU A 71 4.32 -2.40 -2.83
CA LEU A 71 3.57 -1.36 -2.13
C LEU A 71 2.17 -1.16 -2.74
N SER A 72 2.04 -1.15 -4.07
CA SER A 72 0.74 -1.00 -4.74
C SER A 72 -0.20 -2.17 -4.44
N GLU A 73 0.31 -3.40 -4.46
CA GLU A 73 -0.46 -4.60 -4.14
C GLU A 73 -0.92 -4.59 -2.68
N LEU A 74 -0.01 -4.31 -1.74
CA LEU A 74 -0.32 -4.21 -0.32
C LEU A 74 -1.44 -3.19 -0.07
N VAL A 75 -1.33 -2.00 -0.67
CA VAL A 75 -2.32 -0.93 -0.51
C VAL A 75 -3.67 -1.34 -1.12
N LYS A 76 -3.69 -2.00 -2.29
CA LYS A 76 -4.93 -2.49 -2.92
C LYS A 76 -5.65 -3.53 -2.09
N THR A 77 -4.94 -4.34 -1.30
CA THR A 77 -5.56 -5.35 -0.44
C THR A 77 -6.21 -4.75 0.82
N MET A 78 -5.73 -3.61 1.29
CA MET A 78 -6.25 -2.98 2.52
C MET A 78 -7.27 -1.88 2.28
N LEU A 79 -7.16 -1.17 1.15
CA LEU A 79 -8.08 -0.09 0.83
C LEU A 79 -9.35 -0.64 0.17
N PRO A 80 -10.55 -0.23 0.63
CA PRO A 80 -11.78 -0.48 -0.08
C PRO A 80 -11.75 0.08 -1.52
N PRO A 81 -12.52 -0.49 -2.44
CA PRO A 81 -12.67 0.07 -3.78
C PRO A 81 -13.25 1.49 -3.70
N GLY A 82 -12.79 2.38 -4.58
CA GLY A 82 -13.22 3.78 -4.62
C GLY A 82 -12.46 4.73 -3.70
N VAL A 83 -11.47 4.24 -2.94
CA VAL A 83 -10.54 5.09 -2.17
C VAL A 83 -9.39 5.54 -3.05
N PHE A 84 -9.13 6.84 -3.05
CA PHE A 84 -7.99 7.44 -3.73
C PHE A 84 -6.82 7.60 -2.75
N TYR A 85 -5.62 7.24 -3.19
CA TYR A 85 -4.42 7.28 -2.36
C TYR A 85 -3.21 7.75 -3.16
N ASN A 86 -2.29 8.37 -2.44
CA ASN A 86 -0.95 8.69 -2.91
C ASN A 86 0.01 8.47 -1.75
N ILE A 87 0.89 7.48 -1.89
CA ILE A 87 1.80 7.02 -0.83
C ILE A 87 3.20 7.05 -1.41
N THR A 88 4.10 7.65 -0.65
CA THR A 88 5.52 7.77 -1.00
C THR A 88 6.35 7.44 0.23
N ILE A 89 7.34 6.57 0.04
CA ILE A 89 8.27 6.15 1.09
C ILE A 89 9.66 6.64 0.68
N TYR A 90 10.32 7.34 1.59
CA TYR A 90 11.66 7.87 1.40
C TYR A 90 12.62 7.27 2.41
N SER A 91 13.86 7.09 1.96
CA SER A 91 14.98 6.82 2.85
C SER A 91 15.36 8.09 3.59
N LEU A 92 15.29 8.08 4.92
CA LEU A 92 15.76 9.21 5.74
C LEU A 92 17.29 9.40 5.66
N THR A 93 18.04 8.35 5.33
CA THR A 93 19.50 8.39 5.31
C THR A 93 20.06 8.81 3.95
N SER A 94 19.48 8.34 2.85
CA SER A 94 19.92 8.69 1.49
C SER A 94 19.06 9.77 0.81
N GLY A 95 17.86 10.03 1.32
CA GLY A 95 16.88 10.93 0.68
C GLY A 95 16.25 10.34 -0.58
N GLU A 96 16.60 9.10 -0.96
CA GLU A 96 16.08 8.45 -2.15
C GLU A 96 14.65 7.93 -1.93
N MET A 97 13.85 7.98 -2.98
CA MET A 97 12.52 7.38 -2.97
C MET A 97 12.67 5.86 -3.00
N LEU A 98 12.20 5.20 -1.94
CA LEU A 98 12.25 3.74 -1.81
C LEU A 98 11.06 3.09 -2.52
N GLY A 99 9.90 3.75 -2.52
CA GLY A 99 8.72 3.26 -3.21
C GLY A 99 7.62 4.32 -3.31
N ASN A 100 6.81 4.20 -4.35
CA ASN A 100 5.62 5.02 -4.54
C ASN A 100 4.42 4.15 -4.97
N ALA A 101 3.24 4.54 -4.53
CA ALA A 101 1.99 3.93 -4.98
C ALA A 101 0.90 5.01 -5.02
N SER A 102 0.30 5.20 -6.19
CA SER A 102 -0.78 6.17 -6.38
C SER A 102 -1.79 5.62 -7.39
N ASN A 103 -3.07 5.88 -7.13
CA ASN A 103 -4.16 5.64 -8.08
C ASN A 103 -4.82 6.94 -8.57
N ILE A 104 -4.24 8.10 -8.22
CA ILE A 104 -4.71 9.42 -8.64
C ILE A 104 -4.10 9.74 -10.00
N SER A 105 -4.85 9.49 -11.07
CA SER A 105 -4.50 9.97 -12.41
C SER A 105 -4.84 11.46 -12.53
N GLY A 106 -3.96 12.28 -13.12
CA GLY A 106 -3.92 13.76 -13.09
C GLY A 106 -5.12 14.58 -13.60
N GLY A 107 -6.34 14.06 -13.53
CA GLY A 107 -7.55 14.88 -13.59
C GLY A 107 -7.80 15.61 -12.28
N GLU A 108 -8.47 16.77 -12.34
CA GLU A 108 -8.91 17.49 -11.16
C GLU A 108 -9.95 16.66 -10.40
N PHE A 109 -9.51 15.99 -9.34
CA PHE A 109 -10.39 15.22 -8.48
C PHE A 109 -10.85 16.06 -7.29
N LYS A 110 -12.15 16.32 -7.19
CA LYS A 110 -12.76 16.93 -6.01
C LYS A 110 -13.16 15.85 -5.03
N ALA A 111 -12.25 15.50 -4.12
CA ALA A 111 -12.55 14.61 -3.01
C ALA A 111 -13.51 15.29 -2.03
N ARG A 112 -14.51 14.54 -1.54
CA ARG A 112 -15.45 15.02 -0.51
C ARG A 112 -14.79 15.17 0.86
N SER A 113 -13.77 14.36 1.12
CA SER A 113 -12.93 14.35 2.31
C SER A 113 -11.52 13.88 1.93
N SER A 114 -10.49 14.40 2.58
CA SER A 114 -9.10 13.97 2.42
C SER A 114 -8.40 13.91 3.77
N THR A 115 -7.46 12.99 3.90
CA THR A 115 -6.59 12.88 5.07
C THR A 115 -5.15 12.71 4.60
N SER A 116 -4.20 13.22 5.38
CA SER A 116 -2.77 13.07 5.13
C SER A 116 -2.11 12.73 6.45
N LEU A 117 -1.29 11.68 6.41
CA LEU A 117 -0.52 11.20 7.55
C LEU A 117 0.93 11.03 7.11
N GLU A 118 1.84 11.41 8.00
CA GLU A 118 3.26 11.23 7.84
C GLU A 118 3.79 10.50 9.08
N GLY A 119 4.74 9.59 8.88
CA GLY A 119 5.30 8.77 9.94
C GLY A 119 6.72 8.36 9.62
N VAL A 120 7.51 8.13 10.68
CA VAL A 120 8.88 7.65 10.59
C VAL A 120 8.93 6.26 11.18
N TYR A 121 9.39 5.30 10.37
CA TYR A 121 9.59 3.91 10.78
C TYR A 121 11.07 3.57 10.71
N THR A 122 11.54 2.83 11.70
CA THR A 122 12.93 2.37 11.78
C THR A 122 12.92 0.86 11.90
N PHE A 123 13.65 0.19 11.03
CA PHE A 123 13.89 -1.25 11.10
C PHE A 123 15.39 -1.51 10.92
N SER A 124 15.89 -2.60 11.51
CA SER A 124 17.28 -2.99 11.37
C SER A 124 17.37 -4.08 10.32
N TYR A 125 18.04 -3.82 9.20
CA TYR A 125 18.28 -4.85 8.20
C TYR A 125 19.76 -5.29 8.21
N PRO A 126 20.04 -6.60 8.16
CA PRO A 126 21.40 -7.06 8.00
C PRO A 126 21.85 -6.73 6.57
N ILE A 127 22.84 -5.84 6.46
CA ILE A 127 23.57 -5.65 5.21
C ILE A 127 24.33 -6.95 4.95
N VAL A 128 23.71 -7.89 4.23
CA VAL A 128 24.43 -9.01 3.65
C VAL A 128 25.29 -8.39 2.56
N LEU A 129 26.51 -8.03 2.93
CA LEU A 129 27.55 -7.72 1.97
C LEU A 129 27.67 -8.99 1.11
N GLU A 130 27.20 -8.95 -0.14
CA GLU A 130 27.52 -9.97 -1.14
C GLU A 130 29.03 -9.90 -1.41
N ARG A 131 29.82 -10.42 -0.47
CA ARG A 131 31.21 -10.71 -0.72
C ARG A 131 31.21 -11.85 -1.71
N LYS A 132 31.59 -11.57 -2.95
CA LYS A 132 32.02 -12.58 -3.92
C LYS A 132 33.27 -13.24 -3.34
N ILE A 133 33.06 -14.29 -2.55
CA ILE A 133 34.14 -15.13 -2.06
C ILE A 133 34.55 -15.99 -3.27
N PRO A 134 35.82 -15.98 -3.69
CA PRO A 134 36.26 -16.88 -4.74
C PRO A 134 36.03 -18.33 -4.27
N ILE A 135 35.33 -19.11 -5.08
CA ILE A 135 35.12 -20.53 -4.84
C ILE A 135 36.18 -21.27 -5.67
N ASP A 136 37.11 -21.91 -4.99
CA ASP A 136 38.07 -22.80 -5.65
C ASP A 136 37.38 -24.13 -5.99
N VAL A 137 37.16 -24.38 -7.28
CA VAL A 137 36.55 -25.61 -7.78
C VAL A 137 37.65 -26.52 -8.34
N VAL A 138 37.76 -27.74 -7.80
CA VAL A 138 38.67 -28.76 -8.33
C VAL A 138 37.87 -29.80 -9.10
N LEU A 139 38.09 -29.87 -10.41
CA LEU A 139 37.52 -30.91 -11.24
C LEU A 139 38.45 -32.14 -11.25
N VAL A 140 37.96 -33.27 -10.74
CA VAL A 140 38.67 -34.55 -10.78
C VAL A 140 38.10 -35.40 -11.90
N ILE A 141 38.94 -35.71 -12.90
CA ILE A 141 38.55 -36.50 -14.07
C ILE A 141 39.22 -37.88 -14.01
N ASP A 142 38.43 -38.95 -14.13
CA ASP A 142 38.94 -40.31 -14.26
C ASP A 142 39.74 -40.47 -15.57
N ARG A 143 40.88 -41.18 -15.52
CA ARG A 143 41.72 -41.53 -16.68
C ARG A 143 41.75 -43.02 -16.98
N SER A 144 40.84 -43.80 -16.40
CA SER A 144 40.71 -45.23 -16.68
C SER A 144 40.52 -45.52 -18.18
N GLY A 145 40.84 -46.74 -18.61
CA GLY A 145 40.69 -47.16 -20.01
C GLY A 145 39.27 -46.99 -20.55
N SER A 146 38.26 -47.10 -19.66
CA SER A 146 36.85 -46.92 -20.00
C SER A 146 36.48 -45.51 -20.47
N MET A 147 37.28 -44.50 -20.10
CA MET A 147 37.06 -43.11 -20.49
C MET A 147 37.42 -42.82 -21.95
N ARG A 148 38.15 -43.73 -22.60
CA ARG A 148 38.43 -43.68 -24.04
C ARG A 148 37.27 -44.22 -24.87
N TRP A 149 36.29 -44.86 -24.25
CA TRP A 149 35.14 -45.42 -24.95
C TRP A 149 34.13 -44.33 -25.27
N ARG A 150 33.36 -44.57 -26.33
CA ARG A 150 32.20 -43.76 -26.69
C ARG A 150 30.98 -44.33 -26.00
N ILE A 151 30.05 -43.47 -25.63
CA ILE A 151 28.70 -43.92 -25.28
C ILE A 151 27.98 -44.19 -26.61
N PRO A 152 27.17 -45.25 -26.72
CA PRO A 152 26.43 -45.53 -27.96
C PRO A 152 25.57 -44.34 -28.36
N GLY A 153 25.79 -43.81 -29.56
CA GLY A 153 25.13 -42.58 -30.06
C GLY A 153 26.03 -41.35 -30.06
N ASP A 154 27.15 -41.36 -29.33
CA ASP A 154 28.06 -40.22 -29.26
C ASP A 154 29.14 -40.26 -30.34
N GLU A 155 29.44 -39.07 -30.88
CA GLU A 155 30.51 -38.88 -31.86
C GLU A 155 31.91 -38.98 -31.21
N TYR A 156 32.04 -38.51 -29.97
CA TYR A 156 33.31 -38.41 -29.24
C TYR A 156 33.36 -39.31 -27.98
N SER A 157 34.57 -39.54 -27.46
CA SER A 157 34.77 -40.33 -26.24
C SER A 157 34.32 -39.56 -24.99
N LYS A 158 34.00 -40.26 -23.90
CA LYS A 158 33.69 -39.64 -22.59
C LYS A 158 34.76 -38.63 -22.13
N MET A 159 36.03 -38.92 -22.40
CA MET A 159 37.16 -38.02 -22.10
C MET A 159 37.13 -36.69 -22.88
N HIS A 160 36.50 -36.65 -24.04
CA HIS A 160 36.36 -35.42 -24.82
C HIS A 160 35.37 -34.47 -24.13
N TYR A 161 34.17 -34.96 -23.83
CA TYR A 161 33.15 -34.18 -23.12
C TYR A 161 33.58 -33.76 -21.72
N ALA A 162 34.31 -34.62 -20.99
CA ALA A 162 34.85 -34.26 -19.68
C ALA A 162 35.87 -33.12 -19.73
N LYS A 163 36.61 -32.98 -20.85
CA LYS A 163 37.50 -31.83 -21.08
C LYS A 163 36.75 -30.60 -21.55
N GLU A 164 35.74 -30.78 -22.39
CA GLU A 164 34.89 -29.69 -22.86
C GLU A 164 34.14 -29.02 -21.70
N ALA A 165 33.59 -29.81 -20.78
CA ALA A 165 32.93 -29.32 -19.57
C ALA A 165 33.88 -28.65 -18.56
N ALA A 166 35.20 -28.80 -18.75
CA ALA A 166 36.22 -28.20 -17.90
C ALA A 166 36.74 -26.86 -18.44
N CYS A 167 36.43 -26.52 -19.69
CA CYS A 167 36.80 -25.27 -20.37
C CYS A 167 35.66 -24.26 -20.29
#